data_AF-A0A849RB64-F1
#
_entry.id   AF-A0A849RB64-F1
#
_cell.length_a   1.000
_cell.length_b   1.000
_cell.length_c   1.000
_cell.angle_alpha   90.00
_cell.angle_beta   90.00
_cell.angle_gamma   90.00
#
_symmetry.space_group_name_H-M   'P 1'
#
loop_
_entity.id
_entity.type
_entity.pdbx_description
1 polymer ?
#
loop_
_entity_poly.entity_id
_entity_poly.type
_entity_poly.pdbx_seq_one_letter_code
_entity_poly.pdbx_strand_id
1 'polypeptide(L)'
;MSNMKNSKFFVQYSGEGFSIRTKIDINGEVKLKSGIVLSGEDLFEYHKQYYRDNAKHFCEYRKQRYQDNHEKFLQYKKQWRFDNPQKVREHRHNQKAKRRGWGVPLPMNSYFKDSHLHHLHIDGDHRTCIYVPVDLHTSMRHAWNSPNTMWEINIEIFKWYYGITINGVIQ
;
A
#
# COMPACT_ATOMS: atom_id res chain seq x y z
N MET A 1 -46.67 -21.38 1.91
CA MET A 1 -46.19 -20.02 1.58
C MET A 1 -45.64 -19.39 2.85
N SER A 2 -44.30 -19.32 2.99
CA SER A 2 -43.65 -18.74 4.17
C SER A 2 -43.93 -17.23 4.26
N ASN A 3 -44.22 -16.75 5.46
CA ASN A 3 -44.65 -15.38 5.75
C ASN A 3 -43.49 -14.38 5.55
N MET A 4 -43.24 -13.96 4.31
CA MET A 4 -42.13 -13.06 3.93
C MET A 4 -42.25 -11.65 4.57
N LYS A 5 -43.41 -11.29 5.12
CA LYS A 5 -43.71 -9.95 5.67
C LYS A 5 -42.82 -9.52 6.86
N ASN A 6 -42.11 -10.44 7.51
CA ASN A 6 -41.22 -10.14 8.64
C ASN A 6 -39.73 -10.34 8.32
N SER A 7 -39.37 -10.52 7.04
CA SER A 7 -37.99 -10.75 6.64
C SER A 7 -37.19 -9.45 6.75
N LYS A 8 -36.04 -9.49 7.42
CA LYS A 8 -35.09 -8.37 7.49
C LYS A 8 -33.78 -8.77 6.83
N PHE A 9 -33.19 -7.86 6.09
CA PHE A 9 -31.92 -8.07 5.40
C PHE A 9 -30.95 -6.94 5.70
N PHE A 10 -29.66 -7.26 5.65
CA PHE A 10 -28.62 -6.27 5.85
C PHE A 10 -28.35 -5.52 4.55
N VAL A 11 -28.37 -4.20 4.63
CA VAL A 11 -27.95 -3.32 3.54
C VAL A 11 -26.83 -2.42 4.03
N GLN A 12 -25.87 -2.17 3.14
CA GLN A 12 -24.77 -1.26 3.37
C GLN A 12 -25.00 0.02 2.56
N TYR A 13 -24.97 1.14 3.25
CA TYR A 13 -25.05 2.47 2.66
C TYR A 13 -23.66 3.10 2.77
N SER A 14 -23.14 3.65 1.68
CA SER A 14 -21.80 4.23 1.64
C SER A 14 -21.73 5.43 0.71
N GLY A 15 -21.03 6.47 1.16
CA GLY A 15 -20.80 7.70 0.40
C GLY A 15 -19.90 8.66 1.18
N GLU A 16 -19.11 9.48 0.48
CA GLU A 16 -18.24 10.51 1.09
C GLU A 16 -17.30 9.98 2.20
N GLY A 17 -16.78 8.76 2.06
CA GLY A 17 -15.90 8.15 3.07
C GLY A 17 -16.60 7.72 4.36
N PHE A 18 -17.93 7.77 4.41
CA PHE A 18 -18.76 7.26 5.49
C PHE A 18 -19.55 6.03 5.02
N SER A 19 -19.76 5.08 5.92
CA SER A 19 -20.64 3.94 5.64
C SER A 19 -21.33 3.45 6.89
N ILE A 20 -22.57 2.98 6.72
CA ILE A 20 -23.29 2.23 7.75
C ILE A 20 -23.77 0.91 7.16
N ARG A 21 -23.89 -0.08 8.04
CA ARG A 21 -24.54 -1.35 7.72
C ARG A 21 -25.70 -1.52 8.70
N THR A 22 -26.91 -1.62 8.17
CA THR A 22 -28.13 -1.72 8.97
C THR A 22 -29.04 -2.83 8.47
N LYS A 23 -29.96 -3.27 9.32
CA LYS A 23 -31.02 -4.21 8.94
C LYS A 23 -32.26 -3.42 8.54
N ILE A 24 -32.73 -3.63 7.32
CA ILE A 24 -33.98 -3.04 6.81
C ILE A 24 -35.01 -4.14 6.59
N ASP A 25 -36.29 -3.79 6.60
CA ASP A 25 -37.38 -4.69 6.22
C ASP A 25 -37.60 -4.72 4.69
N ILE A 26 -38.61 -5.46 4.24
CA ILE A 26 -38.96 -5.58 2.82
C ILE A 26 -39.34 -4.26 2.14
N ASN A 27 -39.73 -3.25 2.91
CA ASN A 27 -40.07 -1.92 2.39
C ASN A 27 -38.86 -0.99 2.42
N GLY A 28 -37.71 -1.44 2.93
CA GLY A 28 -36.50 -0.66 3.07
C GLY A 28 -36.46 0.19 4.34
N GLU A 29 -37.33 -0.07 5.30
CA GLU A 29 -37.49 0.75 6.49
C GLU A 29 -36.72 0.19 7.70
N VAL A 30 -36.30 1.10 8.57
CA VAL A 30 -35.67 0.82 9.86
C VAL A 30 -36.51 1.41 10.98
N LYS A 31 -37.01 0.55 11.86
CA LYS A 31 -37.68 0.96 13.09
C LYS A 31 -36.68 1.10 14.23
N LEU A 32 -36.51 2.32 14.72
CA LEU A 32 -35.65 2.64 15.85
C LEU A 32 -36.29 2.25 17.19
N LYS A 33 -35.48 2.16 18.25
CA LYS A 33 -35.97 1.90 19.62
C LYS A 33 -36.94 2.97 20.11
N SER A 34 -36.82 4.20 19.63
CA SER A 34 -37.74 5.31 19.91
C SER A 34 -39.12 5.16 19.26
N GLY A 35 -39.33 4.14 18.41
CA GLY A 35 -40.56 3.94 17.65
C GLY A 35 -40.59 4.67 16.30
N ILE A 36 -39.63 5.57 16.05
CA ILE A 36 -39.47 6.26 14.76
C ILE A 36 -39.14 5.26 13.66
N VAL A 37 -39.75 5.43 12.50
CA VAL A 37 -39.48 4.66 11.29
C VAL A 37 -38.78 5.59 10.30
N LEU A 38 -37.65 5.15 9.76
CA LEU A 38 -36.86 5.88 8.76
C LEU A 38 -36.58 4.97 7.57
N SER A 39 -36.41 5.55 6.38
CA SER A 39 -35.75 4.84 5.29
C SER A 39 -34.28 4.56 5.64
N GLY A 40 -33.66 3.60 4.97
CA GLY A 40 -32.23 3.34 5.16
C GLY A 40 -31.36 4.54 4.74
N GLU A 41 -31.79 5.30 3.73
CA GLU A 41 -31.17 6.54 3.27
C GLU A 41 -31.25 7.65 4.33
N ASP A 42 -32.42 7.89 4.91
CA ASP A 42 -32.59 8.90 5.97
C ASP A 42 -31.78 8.54 7.21
N LEU A 43 -31.71 7.24 7.54
CA LEU A 43 -30.87 6.76 8.63
C LEU A 43 -29.37 7.00 8.34
N PHE A 44 -28.94 6.83 7.09
CA PHE A 44 -27.56 7.12 6.67
C PHE A 44 -27.22 8.60 6.83
N GLU A 45 -28.07 9.51 6.33
CA GLU A 45 -27.84 10.96 6.47
C GLU A 45 -27.90 11.42 7.93
N TYR A 46 -28.82 10.88 8.73
CA TYR A 46 -28.86 11.14 10.18
C TYR A 46 -27.54 10.77 10.86
N HIS A 47 -27.04 9.55 10.62
CA HIS A 47 -25.79 9.10 11.21
C HIS A 47 -24.59 9.92 10.73
N LYS A 48 -24.55 10.28 9.44
CA LYS A 48 -23.51 11.11 8.86
C LYS A 48 -23.46 12.48 9.54
N GLN A 49 -24.61 13.11 9.74
CA GLN A 49 -24.72 14.39 10.45
C GLN A 49 -24.29 14.25 11.92
N TYR A 50 -24.79 13.22 12.61
CA TYR A 50 -24.40 12.94 14.00
C TYR A 50 -22.89 12.78 14.17
N TYR A 51 -22.22 12.06 13.25
CA TYR A 51 -20.76 11.91 13.27
C TYR A 51 -20.03 13.23 13.03
N ARG A 52 -20.55 14.10 12.15
CA ARG A 52 -19.98 15.44 11.92
C ARG A 52 -20.08 16.31 13.16
N ASP A 53 -21.25 16.35 13.78
CA ASP A 53 -21.50 17.17 14.97
C ASP A 53 -20.68 16.70 16.18
N ASN A 54 -20.43 15.40 16.27
CA ASN A 54 -19.70 14.79 17.39
C ASN A 54 -18.22 14.47 17.07
N ALA A 55 -17.68 14.96 15.96
CA ALA A 55 -16.35 14.61 15.49
C ALA A 55 -15.25 14.88 16.54
N LYS A 56 -15.36 15.99 17.28
CA LYS A 56 -14.42 16.35 18.36
C LYS A 56 -14.43 15.32 19.49
N HIS A 57 -15.62 14.97 19.98
CA HIS A 57 -15.80 13.98 21.03
C HIS A 57 -15.24 12.61 20.62
N PHE A 58 -15.48 12.17 19.38
CA PHE A 58 -14.88 10.93 18.88
C PHE A 58 -13.36 10.98 18.79
N CYS A 59 -12.79 12.11 18.38
CA CYS A 59 -11.34 12.30 18.36
C CYS A 59 -10.74 12.23 19.77
N GLU A 60 -11.35 12.90 20.75
CA GLU A 60 -10.92 12.87 22.15
C GLU A 60 -11.02 11.47 22.74
N TYR A 61 -12.17 10.81 22.56
CA TYR A 61 -12.36 9.42 23.00
C TYR A 61 -11.32 8.47 22.39
N ARG A 62 -11.02 8.61 21.09
CA ARG A 62 -9.98 7.80 20.43
C ARG A 62 -8.58 8.07 21.00
N LYS A 63 -8.24 9.34 21.29
CA LYS A 63 -6.97 9.70 21.92
C LYS A 63 -6.87 9.09 23.31
N GLN A 64 -7.90 9.23 24.13
CA GLN A 64 -7.94 8.68 25.49
C GLN A 64 -7.77 7.16 25.44
N ARG A 65 -8.56 6.48 24.60
CA ARG A 65 -8.47 5.03 24.44
C ARG A 65 -7.07 4.57 24.01
N TYR A 66 -6.39 5.33 23.15
CA TYR A 66 -5.01 5.03 22.76
C TYR A 66 -4.04 5.22 23.93
N GLN A 67 -4.20 6.27 24.75
CA GLN A 67 -3.38 6.50 25.94
C GLN A 67 -3.58 5.39 26.96
N ASP A 68 -4.82 5.03 27.26
CA ASP A 68 -5.16 3.99 28.23
C ASP A 68 -4.65 2.60 27.81
N ASN A 69 -4.54 2.36 26.50
CA ASN A 69 -4.09 1.08 25.94
C ASN A 69 -2.69 1.16 25.32
N HIS A 70 -1.93 2.22 25.63
CA HIS A 70 -0.68 2.53 24.93
C HIS A 70 0.33 1.38 25.01
N GLU A 71 0.53 0.83 26.21
CA GLU A 71 1.46 -0.26 26.44
C GLU A 71 1.05 -1.54 25.70
N LYS A 72 -0.23 -1.89 25.73
CA LYS A 72 -0.78 -3.06 25.02
C LYS A 72 -0.58 -2.93 23.51
N PHE A 73 -0.78 -1.72 22.97
CA PHE A 73 -0.52 -1.44 21.56
C PHE A 73 0.98 -1.58 21.22
N LEU A 74 1.87 -1.07 22.08
CA LEU A 74 3.31 -1.21 21.88
C LEU A 74 3.78 -2.67 21.95
N GLN A 75 3.26 -3.44 22.90
CA GLN A 75 3.55 -4.87 23.01
C GLN A 75 3.09 -5.62 21.76
N TYR A 76 1.85 -5.41 21.32
CA TYR A 76 1.34 -5.98 20.07
C TYR A 76 2.23 -5.63 18.87
N LYS A 77 2.65 -4.36 18.76
CA LYS A 77 3.53 -3.91 17.67
C LYS A 77 4.92 -4.57 17.73
N LYS A 78 5.47 -4.78 18.93
CA LYS A 78 6.73 -5.52 19.12
C LYS A 78 6.57 -6.97 18.69
N GLN A 79 5.52 -7.64 19.18
CA GLN A 79 5.24 -9.03 18.84
C GLN A 79 5.05 -9.22 17.35
N TRP A 80 4.23 -8.38 16.71
CA TRP A 80 4.02 -8.42 15.26
C TRP A 80 5.33 -8.29 14.47
N ARG A 81 6.25 -7.42 14.90
CA ARG A 81 7.57 -7.27 14.25
C ARG A 81 8.44 -8.51 14.42
N PHE A 82 8.37 -9.17 15.58
CA PHE A 82 9.06 -10.42 15.85
C PHE A 82 8.50 -11.55 14.98
N ASP A 83 7.18 -11.64 14.87
CA ASP A 83 6.49 -12.69 14.09
C ASP A 83 6.59 -12.47 12.57
N ASN A 84 6.82 -11.23 12.12
CA ASN A 84 6.80 -10.85 10.70
C ASN A 84 8.14 -10.23 10.23
N PRO A 85 9.29 -10.91 10.38
CA PRO A 85 10.60 -10.32 10.11
C PRO A 85 10.80 -9.92 8.64
N GLN A 86 10.18 -10.65 7.70
CA GLN A 86 10.23 -10.33 6.27
C GLN A 86 9.50 -9.01 5.94
N LYS A 87 8.29 -8.81 6.47
CA LYS A 87 7.53 -7.57 6.28
C LYS A 87 8.25 -6.37 6.90
N VAL A 88 8.95 -6.57 8.02
CA VAL A 88 9.78 -5.51 8.62
C VAL A 88 10.95 -5.13 7.70
N ARG A 89 11.65 -6.12 7.11
CA ARG A 89 12.73 -5.86 6.14
C ARG A 89 12.23 -5.12 4.92
N GLU A 90 11.14 -5.58 4.32
CA GLU A 90 10.50 -4.94 3.17
C GLU A 90 10.11 -3.50 3.48
N HIS A 91 9.44 -3.27 4.62
CA HIS A 91 9.09 -1.92 5.04
C HIS A 91 10.33 -1.02 5.19
N ARG A 92 11.39 -1.50 5.84
CA ARG A 92 12.65 -0.74 6.00
C ARG A 92 13.31 -0.43 4.65
N HIS A 93 13.34 -1.39 3.74
CA HIS A 93 13.84 -1.22 2.39
C HIS A 93 13.05 -0.11 1.65
N ASN A 94 11.72 -0.16 1.73
CA ASN A 94 10.86 0.80 1.07
C ASN A 94 11.00 2.21 1.65
N GLN A 95 11.15 2.34 2.96
CA GLN A 95 11.43 3.63 3.59
C GLN A 95 12.80 4.19 3.20
N LYS A 96 13.82 3.33 3.07
CA LYS A 96 15.15 3.73 2.60
C LYS A 96 15.11 4.23 1.16
N ALA A 97 14.43 3.53 0.26
CA ALA A 97 14.25 3.92 -1.13
C ALA A 97 13.49 5.25 -1.25
N LYS A 98 12.38 5.42 -0.52
CA LYS A 98 11.64 6.69 -0.44
C LYS A 98 12.53 7.87 -0.03
N ARG A 99 13.31 7.73 1.05
CA ARG A 99 14.24 8.78 1.50
C ARG A 99 15.33 9.12 0.49
N ARG A 100 15.70 8.17 -0.36
CA ARG A 100 16.71 8.36 -1.41
C ARG A 100 16.12 8.83 -2.74
N GLY A 101 14.81 9.03 -2.81
CA GLY A 101 14.14 9.42 -4.06
C GLY A 101 14.07 8.30 -5.10
N TRP A 102 14.32 7.04 -4.72
CA TRP A 102 14.33 5.89 -5.63
C TRP A 102 12.91 5.39 -6.02
N GLY A 103 11.86 6.08 -5.58
CA GLY A 103 10.48 5.59 -5.69
C GLY A 103 10.14 4.50 -4.66
N VAL A 104 8.89 4.04 -4.66
CA VAL A 104 8.48 2.89 -3.86
C VAL A 104 9.05 1.65 -4.53
N PRO A 105 9.90 0.84 -3.87
CA PRO A 105 10.17 -0.48 -4.36
C PRO A 105 8.88 -1.26 -4.12
N LEU A 106 8.07 -1.39 -5.16
CA LEU A 106 7.39 -2.65 -5.38
C LEU A 106 8.47 -3.74 -5.32
N PRO A 107 8.14 -5.02 -5.02
CA PRO A 107 9.13 -6.08 -5.20
C PRO A 107 9.59 -6.05 -6.66
N MET A 108 10.69 -5.32 -6.93
CA MET A 108 11.19 -4.98 -8.26
C MET A 108 11.46 -6.28 -9.04
N ASN A 109 11.87 -7.30 -8.30
CA ASN A 109 12.19 -8.64 -8.81
C ASN A 109 10.97 -9.58 -8.90
N SER A 110 9.74 -9.11 -8.60
CA SER A 110 8.53 -9.95 -8.76
C SER A 110 8.05 -10.02 -10.21
N TYR A 111 8.31 -8.97 -11.00
CA TYR A 111 7.91 -8.91 -12.42
C TYR A 111 9.03 -9.37 -13.37
N PHE A 112 10.29 -9.26 -12.94
CA PHE A 112 11.47 -9.62 -13.74
C PHE A 112 12.33 -10.60 -12.94
N LYS A 113 11.91 -11.86 -12.96
CA LYS A 113 12.68 -12.96 -12.38
C LYS A 113 14.05 -13.01 -13.07
N ASP A 114 15.10 -13.24 -12.28
CA ASP A 114 16.50 -13.31 -12.75
C ASP A 114 17.04 -12.00 -13.36
N SER A 115 16.43 -10.86 -12.98
CA SER A 115 16.91 -9.52 -13.30
C SER A 115 17.22 -8.69 -12.06
N HIS A 116 18.20 -7.80 -12.18
CA HIS A 116 18.51 -6.75 -11.23
C HIS A 116 18.13 -5.37 -11.78
N LEU A 117 17.66 -4.48 -10.93
CA LEU A 117 17.49 -3.07 -11.28
C LEU A 117 18.87 -2.39 -11.27
N HIS A 118 19.27 -1.83 -12.41
CA HIS A 118 20.43 -0.96 -12.56
C HIS A 118 19.98 0.50 -12.67
N HIS A 119 20.61 1.38 -11.88
CA HIS A 119 20.37 2.83 -11.98
C HIS A 119 21.26 3.40 -13.09
N LEU A 120 20.64 4.00 -14.11
CA LEU A 120 21.37 4.68 -15.17
C LEU A 120 21.92 5.99 -14.62
N HIS A 121 23.23 6.18 -14.78
CA HIS A 121 23.93 7.40 -14.39
C HIS A 121 24.16 8.27 -15.64
N ILE A 122 23.17 9.09 -16.00
CA ILE A 122 23.19 9.94 -17.21
C ILE A 122 23.13 11.39 -16.77
N ASP A 123 24.13 12.20 -17.10
CA ASP A 123 24.20 13.64 -16.77
C ASP A 123 23.94 13.97 -15.28
N GLY A 124 24.35 13.06 -14.39
CA GLY A 124 24.12 13.20 -12.94
C GLY A 124 22.70 12.84 -12.46
N ASP A 125 21.80 12.44 -13.36
CA ASP A 125 20.51 11.84 -12.99
C ASP A 125 20.67 10.35 -12.66
N HIS A 126 19.92 9.88 -11.66
CA HIS A 126 19.89 8.48 -11.18
C HIS A 126 18.46 7.95 -11.05
N ARG A 127 17.47 8.71 -11.53
CA ARG A 127 16.05 8.35 -11.42
C ARG A 127 15.67 7.31 -12.46
N THR A 128 16.34 7.30 -13.60
CA THR A 128 16.10 6.33 -14.67
C THR A 128 16.76 5.01 -14.31
N CYS A 129 15.99 3.93 -14.39
CA CYS A 129 16.44 2.60 -14.04
C CYS A 129 16.04 1.61 -15.13
N ILE A 130 16.84 0.57 -15.33
CA ILE A 130 16.59 -0.51 -16.27
C ILE A 130 16.77 -1.85 -15.58
N TYR A 131 15.92 -2.83 -15.91
CA TYR A 131 16.12 -4.21 -15.46
C TYR A 131 17.05 -4.93 -16.41
N VAL A 132 18.10 -5.52 -15.85
CA VAL A 132 19.13 -6.22 -16.61
C VAL A 132 19.33 -7.62 -16.03
N PRO A 133 19.72 -8.62 -16.85
CA PRO A 133 19.98 -9.98 -16.36
C PRO A 133 20.97 -9.98 -15.20
N VAL A 134 20.72 -10.82 -14.19
CA VAL A 134 21.58 -10.92 -13.00
C VAL A 134 23.02 -11.23 -13.40
N ASP A 135 23.24 -12.14 -14.36
CA ASP A 135 24.57 -12.54 -14.80
C ASP A 135 25.35 -11.38 -15.42
N LEU A 136 24.69 -10.56 -16.24
CA LEU A 136 25.28 -9.36 -16.82
C LEU A 136 25.57 -8.30 -15.74
N HIS A 137 24.63 -8.09 -14.81
CA HIS A 137 24.81 -7.07 -13.78
C HIS A 137 25.89 -7.43 -12.75
N THR A 138 26.08 -8.73 -12.47
CA THR A 138 27.07 -9.24 -11.51
C THR A 138 28.45 -9.47 -12.09
N SER A 139 28.56 -9.67 -13.41
CA SER A 139 29.86 -9.79 -14.09
C SER A 139 30.66 -8.49 -14.06
N MET A 140 29.99 -7.35 -13.84
CA MET A 140 30.61 -6.03 -13.79
C MET A 140 30.68 -5.49 -12.35
N ARG A 141 31.89 -5.12 -11.93
CA ARG A 141 32.13 -4.54 -10.61
C ARG A 141 31.76 -3.06 -10.59
N HIS A 142 30.62 -2.69 -10.02
CA HIS A 142 30.29 -1.29 -9.75
C HIS A 142 30.79 -0.85 -8.37
N ALA A 143 31.56 0.25 -8.33
CA ALA A 143 31.88 0.95 -7.09
C ALA A 143 31.28 2.35 -7.14
N TRP A 144 30.49 2.73 -6.12
CA TRP A 144 29.89 4.08 -6.09
C TRP A 144 30.93 5.20 -6.09
N ASN A 145 32.14 4.91 -5.58
CA ASN A 145 33.29 5.82 -5.56
C ASN A 145 34.05 5.90 -6.89
N SER A 146 33.68 5.09 -7.89
CA SER A 146 34.36 5.07 -9.19
C SER A 146 33.34 5.33 -10.30
N PRO A 147 33.02 6.61 -10.58
CA PRO A 147 32.01 6.98 -11.56
C PRO A 147 32.29 6.41 -12.97
N ASN A 148 33.56 6.19 -13.32
CA ASN A 148 33.95 5.55 -14.58
C ASN A 148 33.37 4.12 -14.70
N THR A 149 33.33 3.36 -13.60
CA THR A 149 32.73 2.01 -13.60
C THR A 149 31.21 2.03 -13.80
N MET A 150 30.52 3.10 -13.35
CA MET A 150 29.08 3.24 -13.58
C MET A 150 28.78 3.57 -15.05
N TRP A 151 29.62 4.37 -15.69
CA TRP A 151 29.51 4.70 -17.11
C TRP A 151 29.78 3.48 -18.00
N GLU A 152 30.82 2.71 -17.70
CA GLU A 152 31.14 1.45 -18.39
C GLU A 152 29.97 0.47 -18.33
N ILE A 153 29.34 0.35 -17.17
CA ILE A 153 28.16 -0.51 -16.99
C ILE A 153 26.97 -0.01 -17.79
N ASN A 154 26.72 1.31 -17.83
CA ASN A 154 25.66 1.85 -18.70
C ASN A 154 25.91 1.47 -20.16
N ILE A 155 27.16 1.56 -20.63
CA ILE A 155 27.54 1.20 -22.01
C ILE A 155 27.25 -0.28 -22.27
N GLU A 156 27.70 -1.20 -21.41
CA GLU A 156 27.47 -2.64 -21.60
C GLU A 156 25.98 -3.01 -21.54
N ILE A 157 25.22 -2.35 -20.65
CA ILE A 157 23.76 -2.53 -20.57
C ILE A 157 23.08 -2.04 -21.84
N PHE A 158 23.49 -0.90 -22.40
CA PHE A 158 22.95 -0.42 -23.67
C PHE A 158 23.34 -1.33 -24.82
N LYS A 159 24.56 -1.86 -24.86
CA LYS A 159 24.96 -2.85 -25.87
C LYS A 159 24.07 -4.08 -25.81
N TRP A 160 23.87 -4.65 -24.62
CA TRP A 160 22.94 -5.76 -24.42
C TRP A 160 21.52 -5.41 -24.86
N TYR A 161 21.00 -4.26 -24.44
CA TYR A 161 19.64 -3.80 -24.74
C TYR A 161 19.40 -3.61 -26.25
N TYR A 162 20.38 -3.07 -26.97
CA TYR A 162 20.31 -2.85 -28.42
C TYR A 162 20.82 -4.03 -29.25
N GLY A 163 21.25 -5.14 -28.63
CA GLY A 163 21.80 -6.30 -29.33
C GLY A 163 23.13 -6.02 -30.04
N ILE A 164 23.90 -5.03 -29.58
CA ILE A 164 25.18 -4.64 -30.18
C ILE A 164 26.28 -5.57 -29.68
N THR A 165 26.66 -6.55 -30.49
CA THR A 165 27.84 -7.38 -30.23
C THR A 165 29.11 -6.68 -30.70
N ILE A 166 30.03 -6.39 -29.78
CA ILE A 166 31.43 -6.06 -30.13
C ILE A 166 32.19 -7.38 -30.16
N ASN A 167 32.74 -7.75 -31.32
CA ASN A 167 33.54 -8.96 -31.58
C ASN A 167 32.77 -10.29 -31.77
N GLY A 168 31.55 -10.27 -32.31
CA GLY A 168 30.98 -11.45 -32.97
C GLY A 168 30.63 -12.65 -32.09
N VAL A 169 30.58 -12.49 -30.76
CA VAL A 169 30.01 -13.50 -29.86
C VAL A 169 28.64 -13.02 -29.41
N ILE A 170 27.60 -13.68 -29.93
CA ILE A 170 26.23 -13.54 -29.46
C ILE A 170 26.14 -14.22 -28.09
N GLN A 171 25.65 -13.51 -27.07
CA GLN A 171 25.10 -14.10 -25.85
C GLN A 171 23.58 -14.12 -25.94
#